data_AF-A0A246PI75-F1
#
_entry.id   AF-A0A246PI75-F1
#
_cell.length_a   1.000
_cell.length_b   1.000
_cell.length_c   1.000
_cell.angle_alpha   90.00
_cell.angle_beta   90.00
_cell.angle_gamma   90.00
#
_symmetry.space_group_name_H-M   'P 1'
#
loop_
_entity.id
_entity.type
_entity.pdbx_description
1 polymer ?
#
loop_
_entity_poly.entity_id
_entity_poly.type
_entity_poly.pdbx_seq_one_letter_code
_entity_poly.pdbx_strand_id
1 'polypeptide(L)'
;MAEHREDEIRTLLRAFQLVGARVVLFLPSFHVEGLITRIGETFVTLRRGNGEGVEVESNDNGNALENPNQISVKISDILSVSDDRGE
;
A
#
# COMPACT_ATOMS: atom_id res chain seq x y z
N MET A 1 2.77 21.14 8.18
CA MET A 1 2.48 21.08 6.72
C MET A 1 2.45 19.63 6.19
N ALA A 2 3.13 18.66 6.82
CA ALA A 2 3.07 17.25 6.41
C ALA A 2 1.75 16.53 6.79
N GLU A 3 1.12 16.94 7.90
CA GLU A 3 -0.07 16.27 8.47
C GLU A 3 -1.27 16.24 7.49
N HIS A 4 -1.50 17.32 6.72
CA HIS A 4 -2.59 17.35 5.75
C HIS A 4 -2.47 16.27 4.67
N ARG A 5 -1.24 16.01 4.20
CA ARG A 5 -0.98 15.02 3.16
C ARG A 5 -1.26 13.61 3.66
N GLU A 6 -0.89 13.31 4.91
CA GLU A 6 -1.11 11.99 5.50
C GLU A 6 -2.60 11.70 5.69
N ASP A 7 -3.39 12.70 6.07
CA ASP A 7 -4.85 12.58 6.18
C ASP A 7 -5.55 12.44 4.82
N GLU A 8 -5.07 13.13 3.78
CA GLU A 8 -5.56 12.93 2.40
C GLU A 8 -5.25 11.51 1.89
N ILE A 9 -4.02 11.03 2.07
CA ILE A 9 -3.63 9.66 1.71
C ILE A 9 -4.51 8.65 2.47
N ARG A 10 -4.72 8.83 3.78
CA ARG A 10 -5.62 7.96 4.56
C ARG A 10 -7.04 7.93 4.01
N THR A 11 -7.56 9.10 3.63
CA THR A 11 -8.91 9.23 3.06
C THR A 11 -9.02 8.47 1.74
N LEU A 12 -8.02 8.61 0.86
CA LEU A 12 -7.94 7.87 -0.40
C LEU A 12 -7.85 6.36 -0.17
N LEU A 13 -6.95 5.92 0.72
CA LEU A 13 -6.81 4.50 1.07
C LEU A 13 -8.13 3.93 1.60
N ARG A 14 -8.86 4.67 2.42
CA ARG A 14 -10.19 4.26 2.93
C ARG A 14 -11.21 4.13 1.81
N ALA A 15 -11.22 5.06 0.85
CA ALA A 15 -12.11 5.00 -0.31
C ALA A 15 -11.82 3.75 -1.15
N PHE A 16 -10.56 3.44 -1.43
CA PHE A 16 -10.18 2.25 -2.17
C PHE A 16 -10.50 0.93 -1.43
N GLN A 17 -10.29 0.90 -0.11
CA GLN A 17 -10.68 -0.23 0.74
C GLN A 17 -12.20 -0.48 0.67
N LEU A 18 -13.01 0.59 0.63
CA LEU A 18 -14.47 0.50 0.54
C LEU A 18 -14.93 -0.08 -0.79
N VAL A 19 -14.27 0.30 -1.90
CA VAL A 19 -14.58 -0.19 -3.24
C VAL A 19 -14.04 -1.62 -3.45
N GLY A 20 -13.11 -2.08 -2.61
CA GLY A 20 -12.43 -3.37 -2.80
C GLY A 20 -11.58 -3.39 -4.07
N ALA A 21 -11.09 -2.23 -4.51
CA ALA A 21 -10.29 -2.09 -5.71
C ALA A 21 -8.82 -2.42 -5.44
N ARG A 22 -8.13 -2.96 -6.45
CA ARG A 22 -6.67 -3.02 -6.46
C ARG A 22 -6.11 -1.60 -6.59
N VAL A 23 -5.13 -1.31 -5.75
CA VAL A 23 -4.42 -0.03 -5.75
C VAL A 23 -2.93 -0.26 -5.99
N VAL A 24 -2.30 0.74 -6.60
CA VAL A 24 -0.86 0.87 -6.71
C VAL A 24 -0.42 2.00 -5.77
N LEU A 25 0.42 1.67 -4.80
CA LEU A 25 1.08 2.63 -3.93
C LEU A 25 2.47 2.93 -4.45
N PHE A 26 2.75 4.20 -4.68
CA PHE A 26 4.09 4.66 -5.08
C PHE A 26 4.89 5.04 -3.84
N LEU A 27 6.01 4.34 -3.63
CA LEU A 27 7.01 4.64 -2.61
C LEU A 27 8.26 5.26 -3.25
N PRO A 28 9.19 5.85 -2.46
CA PRO A 28 10.38 6.49 -2.99
C PRO A 28 11.29 5.57 -3.82
N SER A 29 11.31 4.28 -3.50
CA SER A 29 12.23 3.31 -4.12
C SER A 29 11.54 2.19 -4.91
N PHE A 30 10.23 1.99 -4.73
CA PHE A 30 9.47 0.94 -5.40
C PHE A 30 7.98 1.29 -5.44
N HIS A 31 7.16 0.49 -6.12
CA HIS A 31 5.71 0.57 -6.03
C HIS A 31 5.14 -0.77 -5.60
N VAL A 32 3.98 -0.74 -4.97
CA VAL A 32 3.30 -1.92 -4.43
C VAL A 32 1.89 -1.95 -4.97
N GLU A 33 1.55 -3.02 -5.68
CA GLU A 33 0.17 -3.29 -6.06
C GLU A 33 -0.48 -4.24 -5.04
N GLY A 34 -1.72 -3.97 -4.65
CA GLY A 34 -2.51 -4.93 -3.92
C GLY A 34 -3.90 -4.45 -3.53
N LEU A 35 -4.62 -5.30 -2.82
CA LEU A 35 -5.89 -4.97 -2.19
C LEU A 35 -5.64 -4.46 -0.78
N ILE A 36 -6.20 -3.31 -0.42
CA ILE A 36 -6.11 -2.81 0.95
C ILE A 36 -6.96 -3.70 1.85
N THR A 37 -6.32 -4.30 2.86
CA THR A 37 -7.01 -5.19 3.81
C THR A 37 -7.15 -4.58 5.19
N ARG A 38 -6.20 -3.73 5.59
CA ARG A 38 -6.23 -3.02 6.86
C ARG A 38 -5.55 -1.66 6.73
N ILE A 39 -6.15 -0.63 7.33
CA ILE A 39 -5.53 0.69 7.47
C ILE A 39 -5.48 1.00 8.97
N GLY A 40 -4.27 1.03 9.51
CA GLY A 40 -3.97 1.50 10.86
C GLY A 40 -3.63 2.99 10.87
N GLU A 41 -3.22 3.50 12.02
CA GLU A 41 -2.88 4.93 12.20
C GLU A 41 -1.59 5.30 11.45
N THR A 42 -0.59 4.42 11.47
CA THR A 42 0.74 4.68 10.86
C THR A 42 1.00 3.81 9.63
N PHE A 43 0.34 2.66 9.52
CA PHE A 43 0.62 1.66 8.49
C PHE A 43 -0.65 1.22 7.76
N VAL A 44 -0.52 0.94 6.47
CA VAL A 44 -1.53 0.29 5.65
C VAL A 44 -1.04 -1.10 5.23
N THR A 45 -1.89 -2.10 5.40
CA THR A 45 -1.62 -3.47 4.98
C THR A 45 -2.34 -3.78 3.69
N LEU A 46 -1.58 -4.19 2.69
CA LEU A 46 -2.06 -4.62 1.39
C LEU A 46 -1.87 -6.13 1.25
N ARG A 47 -2.85 -6.79 0.64
CA ARG A 47 -2.74 -8.17 0.18
C ARG A 47 -2.45 -8.17 -1.31
N ARG A 48 -1.27 -8.66 -1.69
CA ARG A 48 -0.95 -8.95 -3.09
C ARG A 48 -1.88 -10.06 -3.57
N GLY A 49 -2.63 -9.80 -4.65
CA GLY A 49 -3.25 -10.89 -5.41
C GLY A 49 -2.16 -11.63 -6.18
N ASN A 50 -2.41 -12.87 -6.59
CA ASN A 50 -1.49 -13.72 -7.38
C ASN A 50 -1.23 -13.15 -8.80
N GLY A 51 -0.86 -11.87 -8.92
CA GLY A 51 -0.45 -11.20 -10.13
C GLY A 51 1.06 -11.14 -10.18
N GLU A 52 1.60 -11.60 -11.30
CA GLU A 52 3.01 -11.56 -11.66
C GLU A 52 3.51 -10.10 -11.59
N GLY A 53 4.45 -9.82 -10.68
CA GLY A 53 5.03 -8.48 -10.57
C GLY A 53 5.50 -8.14 -9.15
N VAL A 54 6.79 -8.34 -8.92
CA VAL A 54 7.54 -7.92 -7.72
C VAL A 54 7.31 -8.82 -6.50
N GLU A 55 8.19 -9.81 -6.31
CA GLU A 55 8.45 -10.46 -5.02
C GLU A 55 9.15 -9.46 -4.09
N VAL A 56 8.39 -8.79 -3.22
CA VAL A 56 8.99 -8.03 -2.11
C VAL A 56 9.41 -9.04 -1.04
N GLU A 57 10.69 -9.39 -1.02
CA GLU A 57 11.27 -10.40 -0.12
C GLU A 57 11.45 -9.89 1.32
N SER A 58 11.39 -8.58 1.55
CA SER A 58 11.63 -7.98 2.86
C SER A 58 10.97 -6.61 3.00
N ASN A 59 10.48 -6.29 4.19
CA ASN A 59 10.19 -4.91 4.55
C ASN A 59 11.51 -4.19 4.93
N ASP A 60 11.49 -2.86 4.95
CA ASP A 60 12.65 -2.00 5.31
C ASP A 60 13.24 -2.30 6.71
N ASN A 61 12.51 -3.08 7.52
CA ASN A 61 12.95 -3.57 8.83
C ASN A 61 13.73 -4.90 8.78
N GLY A 62 14.00 -5.46 7.59
CA GLY A 62 14.73 -6.73 7.42
C GLY A 62 13.99 -7.96 7.97
N ASN A 63 12.70 -7.85 8.27
CA ASN A 63 11.90 -8.95 8.76
C ASN A 63 11.27 -9.70 7.58
N ALA A 64 11.41 -11.02 7.59
CA ALA A 64 10.66 -11.91 6.71
C ALA A 64 9.16 -11.62 6.88
N LEU A 65 8.46 -11.40 5.76
CA LEU A 65 7.02 -11.19 5.79
C LEU A 65 6.35 -12.47 6.30
N GLU A 66 5.74 -12.43 7.49
CA GLU A 66 5.00 -13.57 8.07
C GLU A 66 3.90 -14.10 7.15
N ASN A 67 3.47 -13.28 6.19
CA ASN A 67 2.65 -13.69 5.06
C ASN A 67 3.29 -13.12 3.77
N PRO A 68 3.85 -13.95 2.87
CA PRO A 68 4.49 -13.45 1.64
C PRO A 68 3.51 -12.66 0.75
N ASN A 69 2.21 -12.93 0.88
CA ASN A 69 1.16 -12.24 0.13
C ASN A 69 0.65 -10.97 0.82
N GLN A 70 1.21 -10.55 1.96
CA GLN A 70 0.81 -9.32 2.65
C GLN A 70 2.00 -8.41 2.90
N ILE A 71 1.81 -7.11 2.72
CA ILE A 71 2.82 -6.09 2.94
C ILE A 71 2.22 -4.94 3.74
N SER A 72 2.95 -4.48 4.75
CA SER A 72 2.59 -3.28 5.50
C SER A 72 3.50 -2.13 5.10
N VAL A 73 2.88 -1.03 4.69
CA VAL A 73 3.55 0.18 4.19
C VAL A 73 3.26 1.33 5.14
N LYS A 74 4.28 2.11 5.49
CA LYS A 74 4.09 3.35 6.27
C LYS A 74 3.36 4.38 5.43
N ILE A 75 2.32 4.99 5.99
CA ILE A 75 1.51 5.99 5.27
C ILE A 75 2.35 7.21 4.90
N SER A 76 3.27 7.61 5.78
CA SER A 76 4.18 8.74 5.57
C SER A 76 5.17 8.53 4.41
N ASP A 77 5.45 7.28 4.02
CA ASP A 77 6.32 6.93 2.89
C ASP A 77 5.55 6.85 1.55
N ILE A 78 4.22 6.99 1.55
CA ILE A 78 3.42 6.95 0.34
C ILE A 78 3.52 8.30 -0.38
N LEU A 79 4.05 8.28 -1.60
CA LEU A 79 4.15 9.47 -2.45
C LEU A 79 2.82 9.76 -3.15
N SER A 80 2.17 8.72 -3.67
CA SER A 80 0.89 8.77 -4.39
C SER A 80 0.16 7.43 -4.31
N VAL A 81 -1.16 7.49 -4.46
CA VAL A 81 -2.05 6.32 -4.59
C VAL A 81 -2.74 6.38 -5.96
N SER A 82 -2.64 5.31 -6.74
CA SER A 82 -3.33 5.14 -8.01
C SER A 82 -4.16 3.87 -8.00
N ASP A 83 -5.16 3.80 -8.87
CA ASP A 83 -5.90 2.56 -9.09
C ASP A 83 -5.33 1.80 -10.29
N ASP A 84 -5.38 0.47 -10.22
CA ASP A 84 -4.89 -0.42 -11.29
C ASP A 84 -5.87 -0.49 -12.48
N ARG A 85 -6.73 0.52 -12.69
CA ARG A 85 -7.47 0.63 -13.94
C ARG A 85 -6.54 1.25 -14.97
N GLY A 86 -5.72 0.39 -15.57
CA GLY A 86 -5.00 0.71 -16.79
C GLY A 86 -5.99 1.21 -17.83
N GLU A 87 -5.77 2.45 -18.28
CA GLU A 87 -6.19 2.92 -19.60
C GLU A 87 -4.98 2.79 -20.54
#